data_AF-A0A948VWU5-F1
#
_entry.id   AF-A0A948VWU5-F1
#
_cell.length_a   1.000
_cell.length_b   1.000
_cell.length_c   1.000
_cell.angle_alpha   90.00
_cell.angle_beta   90.00
_cell.angle_gamma   90.00
#
_symmetry.space_group_name_H-M   'P 1'
#
loop_
_entity.id
_entity.type
_entity.pdbx_description
1 polymer ?
#
loop_
_entity_poly.entity_id
_entity_poly.type
_entity_poly.pdbx_seq_one_letter_code
_entity_poly.pdbx_strand_id
1 'polypeptide(L)'
;MFLLNFSHPLSSGQIAEIEKILSQKVSEVITLPVQFDNQRPFLTQLQELVSHLTLTAEQWQTEPILVNLPSLNFIAALMLAELHGRMGYFPSILRLRPVECSTPTRYEVAEIMNLEAVRGAARMKRS
;
A
#
# COMPACT_ATOMS: atom_id res chain seq x y z
N MET A 1 2.52 -13.67 0.75
CA MET A 1 1.85 -12.34 0.80
C MET A 1 2.33 -11.51 -0.36
N PHE A 2 1.44 -10.76 -1.00
CA PHE A 2 1.78 -9.78 -2.03
C PHE A 2 2.03 -8.41 -1.39
N LEU A 3 3.01 -7.68 -1.92
CA LEU A 3 3.23 -6.28 -1.57
C LEU A 3 2.99 -5.41 -2.80
N LEU A 4 1.94 -4.58 -2.76
CA LEU A 4 1.69 -3.58 -3.79
C LEU A 4 2.42 -2.28 -3.42
N ASN A 5 3.38 -1.88 -4.24
CA ASN A 5 4.20 -0.70 -4.00
C ASN A 5 3.88 0.42 -5.00
N PHE A 6 3.23 1.48 -4.53
CA PHE A 6 2.86 2.66 -5.32
C PHE A 6 3.80 3.84 -5.11
N SER A 7 4.97 3.60 -4.51
CA SER A 7 5.99 4.60 -4.21
C SER A 7 7.33 4.20 -4.86
N HIS A 8 8.43 4.79 -4.39
CA HIS A 8 9.77 4.39 -4.80
C HIS A 8 10.05 2.90 -4.47
N PRO A 9 10.96 2.24 -5.20
CA PRO A 9 11.32 0.85 -4.94
C PRO A 9 11.75 0.63 -3.50
N LEU A 10 11.27 -0.47 -2.90
CA LEU A 10 11.69 -0.90 -1.58
C LEU A 10 13.04 -1.60 -1.65
N SER A 11 13.93 -1.32 -0.70
CA SER A 11 15.20 -2.02 -0.54
C SER A 11 14.99 -3.44 0.02
N SER A 12 15.95 -4.33 -0.23
CA SER A 12 15.94 -5.68 0.34
C SER A 12 15.87 -5.69 1.87
N GLY A 13 16.54 -4.73 2.54
CA GLY A 13 16.47 -4.55 3.98
C GLY A 13 15.07 -4.16 4.48
N GLN A 14 14.37 -3.30 3.75
CA GLN A 14 12.98 -2.94 4.08
C GLN A 14 12.04 -4.13 3.90
N ILE A 15 12.21 -4.92 2.83
CA ILE A 15 11.41 -6.13 2.61
C ILE A 15 11.65 -7.14 3.74
N ALA A 16 12.91 -7.38 4.12
CA ALA A 16 13.24 -8.28 5.22
C ALA A 16 12.64 -7.82 6.56
N GLU A 17 12.62 -6.51 6.84
CA GLU A 17 12.01 -5.98 8.06
C GLU A 17 10.47 -6.14 8.04
N ILE A 18 9.83 -5.93 6.88
CA ILE A 18 8.39 -6.21 6.71
C ILE A 18 8.08 -7.67 7.02
N GLU A 19 8.84 -8.61 6.44
CA GLU A 19 8.64 -10.04 6.66
C GLU A 19 8.79 -10.42 8.14
N LYS A 20 9.75 -9.80 8.83
CA LYS A 20 9.99 -10.01 10.26
C LYS A 20 8.84 -9.47 11.11
N ILE A 21 8.39 -8.25 10.86
CA ILE A 21 7.26 -7.64 11.59
C ILE A 21 5.99 -8.48 11.43
N LEU A 22 5.72 -8.95 10.21
CA LEU A 22 4.51 -9.73 9.91
C LEU A 22 4.65 -11.23 10.16
N SER A 23 5.86 -11.71 10.48
CA SER A 23 6.17 -13.15 10.56
C SER A 23 5.69 -13.92 9.33
N GLN A 24 5.77 -13.30 8.15
CA GLN A 24 5.24 -13.83 6.90
C GLN A 24 6.11 -13.40 5.71
N LYS A 25 6.35 -14.31 4.77
CA LYS A 25 7.14 -14.04 3.57
C LYS A 25 6.39 -13.19 2.53
N VAL A 26 7.12 -12.26 1.92
CA VAL A 26 6.68 -11.50 0.75
C VAL A 26 6.98 -12.35 -0.47
N SER A 27 5.93 -12.90 -1.07
CA SER A 27 6.03 -13.77 -2.25
C SER A 27 6.41 -12.96 -3.49
N GLU A 28 5.83 -11.77 -3.61
CA GLU A 28 6.02 -10.88 -4.76
C GLU A 28 5.84 -9.42 -4.35
N VAL A 29 6.68 -8.55 -4.91
CA VAL A 29 6.55 -7.09 -4.80
C VAL A 29 6.15 -6.54 -6.16
N ILE A 30 4.89 -6.12 -6.30
CA ILE A 30 4.37 -5.49 -7.50
C ILE A 30 4.60 -3.98 -7.38
N THR A 31 5.59 -3.45 -8.11
CA THR A 31 5.94 -2.02 -8.06
C THR A 31 5.35 -1.26 -9.23
N LEU A 32 4.44 -0.34 -8.93
CA LEU A 32 3.77 0.56 -9.87
C LEU A 32 3.92 2.00 -9.37
N PRO A 33 5.07 2.67 -9.64
CA PRO A 33 5.32 4.00 -9.11
C PRO A 33 4.31 5.00 -9.67
N VAL A 34 3.73 5.80 -8.79
CA VAL A 34 2.70 6.78 -9.15
C VAL A 34 3.34 8.11 -9.55
N GLN A 35 3.10 8.53 -10.79
CA GLN A 35 3.42 9.87 -11.28
C GLN A 35 2.21 10.42 -12.04
N PHE A 36 1.28 11.05 -11.31
CA PHE A 36 0.11 11.66 -11.92
C PHE A 36 0.42 13.07 -12.40
N ASP A 37 -0.10 13.41 -13.57
CA ASP A 37 -0.17 14.76 -14.08
C ASP A 37 -1.29 15.53 -13.35
N ASN A 38 -0.92 16.61 -12.66
CA ASN A 38 -1.83 17.49 -11.94
C ASN A 38 -2.78 18.28 -12.85
N GLN A 39 -2.52 18.35 -14.16
CA GLN A 39 -3.38 19.00 -15.13
C GLN A 39 -4.46 18.07 -15.72
N ARG A 40 -4.37 16.77 -15.43
CA ARG A 40 -5.33 15.75 -15.88
C ARG A 40 -6.20 15.27 -14.71
N PRO A 41 -7.45 14.85 -14.97
CA PRO A 41 -8.28 14.21 -13.95
C PRO A 41 -7.60 12.98 -13.33
N PHE A 42 -7.56 12.90 -12.00
CA PHE A 42 -6.90 11.80 -11.29
C PHE A 42 -7.62 10.45 -11.43
N LEU A 43 -8.95 10.46 -11.59
CA LEU A 43 -9.71 9.20 -11.76
C LEU A 43 -9.34 8.45 -13.03
N THR A 44 -9.16 9.16 -14.15
CA THR A 44 -8.74 8.54 -15.42
C THR A 44 -7.34 7.93 -15.30
N GLN A 45 -6.41 8.68 -14.68
CA GLN A 45 -5.05 8.20 -14.44
C GLN A 45 -4.99 7.02 -13.46
N LEU A 46 -5.88 6.99 -12.46
CA LEU A 46 -6.05 5.85 -11.56
C LEU A 46 -6.49 4.62 -12.33
N GLN A 47 -7.50 4.73 -13.19
CA GLN A 47 -8.00 3.63 -14.01
C GLN A 47 -6.90 3.06 -14.93
N GLU A 48 -6.12 3.94 -15.56
CA GLU A 48 -4.93 3.56 -16.34
C GLU A 48 -3.94 2.79 -15.45
N LEU A 49 -3.55 3.34 -14.30
CA LEU A 49 -2.60 2.71 -13.38
C LEU A 49 -3.06 1.32 -12.89
N VAL A 50 -4.31 1.19 -12.45
CA VAL A 50 -4.82 -0.09 -11.91
C VAL A 50 -5.09 -1.14 -12.97
N SER A 51 -5.17 -0.75 -14.25
CA SER A 51 -5.21 -1.72 -15.36
C SER A 51 -3.89 -2.50 -15.49
N HIS A 52 -2.79 -1.99 -14.94
CA HIS A 52 -1.50 -2.66 -14.91
C HIS A 52 -1.32 -3.62 -13.73
N LEU A 53 -2.27 -3.69 -12.79
CA LEU A 53 -2.23 -4.69 -11.72
C LEU A 53 -2.56 -6.07 -12.30
N THR A 54 -1.62 -7.00 -12.19
CA THR A 54 -1.68 -8.35 -12.79
C THR A 54 -2.31 -9.42 -11.88
N LEU A 55 -2.79 -9.04 -10.70
CA LEU A 55 -3.43 -9.97 -9.75
C LEU A 55 -4.74 -10.53 -10.32
N THR A 56 -4.90 -11.85 -10.27
CA THR A 56 -6.13 -12.54 -10.67
C THR A 56 -7.25 -12.29 -9.65
N ALA A 57 -8.51 -12.51 -10.07
CA ALA A 57 -9.66 -12.39 -9.19
C ALA A 57 -9.56 -13.30 -7.95
N GLU A 58 -8.99 -14.49 -8.10
CA GLU A 58 -8.74 -15.41 -7.00
C GLU A 58 -7.70 -14.83 -6.02
N GLN A 59 -6.57 -14.35 -6.53
CA GLN A 59 -5.52 -13.75 -5.69
C GLN A 59 -6.02 -12.55 -4.90
N TRP A 60 -6.88 -11.70 -5.48
CA TRP A 60 -7.49 -10.58 -4.75
C TRP A 60 -8.31 -11.01 -3.54
N GLN A 61 -8.89 -12.21 -3.56
CA GLN A 61 -9.78 -12.72 -2.51
C GLN A 61 -9.06 -13.59 -1.49
N THR A 62 -8.04 -14.34 -1.91
CA THR A 62 -7.41 -15.37 -1.07
C THR A 62 -6.04 -14.96 -0.53
N GLU A 63 -5.32 -14.09 -1.24
CA GLU A 63 -3.96 -13.75 -0.87
C GLU A 63 -3.91 -12.58 0.12
N PRO A 64 -3.05 -12.67 1.15
CA PRO A 64 -2.76 -11.51 2.00
C PRO A 64 -2.00 -10.44 1.20
N ILE A 65 -2.53 -9.21 1.22
CA ILE A 65 -1.99 -8.07 0.48
C ILE A 65 -1.59 -6.94 1.45
N LEU A 66 -0.33 -6.52 1.37
CA LEU A 66 0.20 -5.31 2.01
C LEU A 66 0.36 -4.20 0.97
N VAL A 67 0.03 -2.96 1.33
CA VAL A 67 0.06 -1.83 0.39
C VAL A 67 1.00 -0.72 0.88
N ASN A 68 1.98 -0.35 0.08
CA ASN A 68 2.72 0.91 0.24
C ASN A 68 2.06 1.98 -0.63
N LEU A 69 1.35 2.92 0.00
CA LEU A 69 0.54 3.93 -0.67
C LEU A 69 1.40 4.98 -1.40
N PRO A 70 0.84 5.65 -2.43
CA PRO A 70 1.47 6.84 -3.00
C PRO A 70 1.49 7.99 -1.99
N SER A 71 2.48 8.87 -2.09
CA SER A 71 2.71 9.93 -1.09
C SER A 71 1.70 11.09 -1.17
N LEU A 72 1.07 11.31 -2.34
CA LEU A 72 0.05 12.35 -2.49
C LEU A 72 -1.30 11.86 -1.94
N ASN A 73 -1.83 12.56 -0.93
CA ASN A 73 -3.03 12.15 -0.18
C ASN A 73 -4.27 11.90 -1.05
N PHE A 74 -4.51 12.71 -2.09
CA PHE A 74 -5.64 12.52 -3.01
C PHE A 74 -5.56 11.19 -3.74
N ILE A 75 -4.37 10.83 -4.22
CA ILE A 75 -4.15 9.56 -4.91
C ILE A 75 -4.24 8.40 -3.93
N ALA A 76 -3.67 8.55 -2.73
CA ALA A 76 -3.77 7.53 -1.68
C ALA A 76 -5.22 7.22 -1.31
N ALA A 77 -6.06 8.25 -1.15
CA ALA A 77 -7.48 8.09 -0.86
C ALA A 77 -8.23 7.37 -2.00
N LEU A 78 -7.96 7.77 -3.26
CA LEU A 78 -8.52 7.11 -4.43
C LEU A 78 -8.10 5.64 -4.53
N MET A 79 -6.82 5.36 -4.31
CA MET A 79 -6.25 4.01 -4.31
C MET A 79 -6.91 3.13 -3.24
N LEU A 80 -7.10 3.65 -2.03
CA LEU A 80 -7.77 2.92 -0.96
C LEU A 80 -9.23 2.57 -1.31
N ALA A 81 -9.96 3.49 -1.94
CA ALA A 81 -11.34 3.25 -2.37
C ALA A 81 -11.40 2.15 -3.44
N GLU A 82 -10.50 2.21 -4.44
CA GLU A 82 -10.40 1.21 -5.52
C GLU A 82 -10.03 -0.17 -4.98
N LEU A 83 -8.99 -0.26 -4.14
CA LEU A 83 -8.54 -1.53 -3.54
C LEU A 83 -9.60 -2.13 -2.63
N HIS A 84 -10.27 -1.31 -1.80
CA HIS A 84 -11.37 -1.77 -0.96
C HIS A 84 -12.52 -2.37 -1.81
N GLY A 85 -12.82 -1.79 -2.97
CA GLY A 85 -13.80 -2.33 -3.91
C GLY A 85 -13.43 -3.70 -4.47
N ARG A 86 -12.14 -3.93 -4.77
CA ARG A 86 -11.62 -5.20 -5.32
C ARG A 86 -11.48 -6.28 -4.26
N MET A 87 -11.04 -5.90 -3.06
CA MET A 87 -10.70 -6.81 -1.97
C MET A 87 -11.91 -7.12 -1.07
N GLY A 88 -12.89 -6.22 -0.98
CA GLY A 88 -14.03 -6.33 -0.08
C GLY A 88 -13.74 -5.93 1.38
N TYR A 89 -12.51 -5.51 1.69
CA TYR A 89 -12.06 -5.02 2.99
C TYR A 89 -10.93 -4.00 2.81
N PHE A 90 -10.59 -3.25 3.86
CA PHE A 90 -9.46 -2.32 3.77
C PHE A 90 -8.11 -3.03 3.91
N PRO A 91 -7.12 -2.76 3.03
CA PRO A 91 -5.81 -3.37 3.14
C PRO A 91 -5.06 -2.87 4.38
N SER A 92 -4.08 -3.66 4.83
CA SER A 92 -3.05 -3.12 5.71
C SER A 92 -2.07 -2.28 4.91
N ILE A 93 -1.59 -1.17 5.49
CA ILE A 93 -0.73 -0.21 4.80
C ILE A 93 0.64 -0.06 5.47
N LEU A 94 1.67 0.13 4.66
CA LEU A 94 3.03 0.38 5.08
C LEU A 94 3.25 1.87 5.34
N ARG A 95 3.90 2.20 6.45
CA ARG A 95 4.43 3.54 6.72
C ARG A 95 5.95 3.49 6.78
N LEU A 96 6.58 4.20 5.85
CA LEU A 96 8.02 4.46 5.89
C LEU A 96 8.30 5.81 6.57
N ARG A 97 9.44 5.93 7.24
CA ARG A 97 9.93 7.21 7.77
C ARG A 97 11.44 7.34 7.58
N PRO A 98 11.98 8.55 7.46
CA PRO A 98 13.42 8.75 7.43
C PRO A 98 14.06 8.31 8.76
N VAL A 99 15.24 7.72 8.68
CA VAL A 99 16.08 7.41 9.83
C VAL A 99 16.78 8.69 10.25
N GLU A 100 16.58 9.10 11.50
CA GLU A 100 17.23 10.28 12.07
C GLU A 100 18.75 10.18 11.99
N CYS A 101 19.41 11.31 11.68
CA CYS A 101 20.87 11.39 11.58
C CYS A 101 21.50 10.43 10.55
N SER A 102 20.75 9.96 9.54
CA SER A 102 21.32 9.15 8.44
C SER A 102 21.90 10.03 7.32
N THR A 103 23.08 9.68 6.83
CA THR A 103 23.68 10.31 5.63
C THR A 103 24.31 9.23 4.74
N PRO A 104 23.82 9.04 3.49
CA PRO A 104 22.65 9.69 2.89
C PRO A 104 21.33 9.29 3.59
N THR A 105 20.25 10.03 3.33
CA THR A 105 18.92 9.77 3.90
C THR A 105 18.50 8.33 3.63
N ARG A 106 18.23 7.59 4.70
CA ARG A 106 17.66 6.24 4.65
C ARG A 106 16.24 6.26 5.19
N TYR A 107 15.42 5.33 4.71
CA TYR A 107 14.06 5.14 5.20
C TYR A 107 13.92 3.76 5.83
N GLU A 108 13.24 3.70 6.96
CA GLU A 108 12.92 2.46 7.67
C GLU A 108 11.40 2.20 7.68
N VAL A 109 11.05 0.94 7.91
CA VAL A 109 9.67 0.51 8.12
C VAL A 109 9.25 0.96 9.52
N ALA A 110 8.49 2.05 9.59
CA ALA A 110 8.07 2.63 10.86
C ALA A 110 6.91 1.86 11.47
N GLU A 111 5.94 1.48 10.64
CA GLU A 111 4.69 0.86 11.09
C GLU A 111 4.00 0.12 9.94
N ILE A 112 3.21 -0.88 10.30
CA ILE A 112 2.24 -1.53 9.42
C ILE A 112 0.86 -1.36 10.07
N MET A 113 -0.02 -0.63 9.40
CA MET A 113 -1.31 -0.21 9.96
C MET A 113 -2.45 -1.03 9.34
N ASN A 114 -3.20 -1.75 10.16
CA ASN A 114 -4.38 -2.52 9.72
C ASN A 114 -5.61 -1.61 9.64
N LEU A 115 -5.92 -1.10 8.45
CA LEU A 115 -7.04 -0.18 8.22
C LEU A 115 -8.40 -0.85 8.42
N GLU A 116 -8.52 -2.15 8.20
CA GLU A 116 -9.76 -2.89 8.44
C GLU A 116 -10.08 -2.94 9.95
N ALA A 117 -9.06 -3.17 10.79
CA ALA A 117 -9.19 -3.08 12.24
C ALA A 117 -9.57 -1.66 12.70
N VAL A 118 -8.96 -0.62 12.10
CA VAL A 118 -9.33 0.78 12.36
C VAL A 118 -10.81 1.03 12.03
N ARG A 119 -11.27 0.56 10.86
CA ARG A 119 -12.67 0.63 10.47
C ARG A 119 -13.57 -0.07 11.47
N GLY A 120 -13.24 -1.31 11.86
CA GLY A 120 -13.99 -2.08 12.85
C GLY A 120 -14.14 -1.35 14.18
N ALA A 121 -13.04 -0.82 14.71
CA ALA A 121 -13.05 -0.03 15.95
C ALA A 121 -13.90 1.25 15.83
N ALA A 122 -13.85 1.94 14.68
CA ALA A 122 -14.67 3.12 14.43
C ALA A 122 -16.17 2.78 14.37
N ARG A 123 -16.56 1.61 13.83
CA ARG A 123 -17.96 1.17 13.78
C ARG A 123 -18.59 1.03 15.16
N MET A 124 -17.82 0.59 16.15
CA MET A 124 -18.28 0.42 17.54
C MET A 124 -18.51 1.76 18.26
N LYS A 125 -17.98 2.86 17.73
CA LYS A 125 -18.10 4.22 18.29
C LYS A 125 -19.10 5.10 17.54
N ARG A 126 -19.93 4.51 16.67
CA ARG A 126 -21.01 5.22 15.98
C ARG A 126 -22.05 5.64 17.02
N SER A 127 -21.92 6.87 17.49
CA SER A 127 -23.00 7.64 18.12
C SER A 127 -24.01 8.06 17.07
#